data_AF-A0A2M7DPE0-F1
#
_entry.id   AF-A0A2M7DPE0-F1
#
_cell.length_a   1.000
_cell.length_b   1.000
_cell.length_c   1.000
_cell.angle_alpha   90.00
_cell.angle_beta   90.00
_cell.angle_gamma   90.00
#
_symmetry.space_group_name_H-M   'P 1'
#
loop_
_entity.id
_entity.type
_entity.pdbx_description
1 polymer ?
#
loop_
_entity_poly.entity_id
_entity_poly.type
_entity_poly.pdbx_seq_one_letter_code
_entity_poly.pdbx_strand_id
1 'polypeptide(L)'
;MNRKIRIGIMISGTGTNMQAIVNACEEGKINGEVVFVGADKQAKGIEWARENKIPYFIVDYQRIKKSYQGDKYFKFDRNNKKIMALAKLVLGKSTYINEPLSYEAKIDYLIPKLIAEMELVKIIKEYRPANDSGFTWR
;
A
#
# COMPACT_ATOMS: atom_id res chain seq x y z
N MET A 1 27.68 -3.18 16.45
CA MET A 1 26.91 -4.10 15.61
C MET A 1 26.28 -3.31 14.46
N ASN A 2 26.45 -3.75 13.22
CA ASN A 2 25.90 -3.07 12.05
C ASN A 2 24.37 -3.26 12.04
N ARG A 3 23.58 -2.18 12.03
CA ARG A 3 22.11 -2.27 12.20
C ARG A 3 21.49 -2.79 10.91
N LYS A 4 20.65 -3.83 10.99
CA LYS A 4 19.91 -4.37 9.84
C LYS A 4 18.98 -3.30 9.23
N ILE A 5 18.88 -3.28 7.90
CA ILE A 5 17.89 -2.47 7.18
C ILE A 5 16.49 -3.03 7.45
N ARG A 6 15.54 -2.17 7.79
CA ARG A 6 14.14 -2.57 8.00
C ARG A 6 13.38 -2.47 6.70
N ILE A 7 12.74 -3.56 6.29
CA ILE A 7 12.12 -3.70 4.97
C ILE A 7 10.61 -3.94 5.16
N GLY A 8 9.80 -3.01 4.65
CA GLY A 8 8.37 -3.25 4.44
C GLY A 8 8.14 -3.65 2.98
N ILE A 9 7.37 -4.72 2.75
CA ILE A 9 7.11 -5.22 1.38
C ILE A 9 5.64 -5.00 1.02
N MET A 10 5.39 -4.45 -0.16
CA MET A 10 4.04 -4.30 -0.73
C MET A 10 3.82 -5.32 -1.84
N ILE A 11 2.70 -6.04 -1.80
CA ILE A 11 2.34 -7.07 -2.79
C ILE A 11 0.92 -6.89 -3.32
N SER A 12 0.69 -7.40 -4.53
CA SER A 12 -0.64 -7.50 -5.15
C SER A 12 -0.95 -8.92 -5.65
N GLY A 13 -0.22 -9.94 -5.19
CA GLY A 13 -0.29 -11.28 -5.78
C GLY A 13 0.48 -12.37 -5.00
N THR A 14 1.10 -13.29 -5.73
CA THR A 14 1.75 -14.49 -5.17
C THR A 14 2.90 -14.19 -4.22
N GLY A 15 3.60 -13.08 -4.43
CA GLY A 15 4.70 -12.65 -3.56
C GLY A 15 6.02 -13.40 -3.79
N THR A 16 6.29 -13.93 -4.99
CA THR A 16 7.57 -14.62 -5.27
C THR A 16 8.80 -13.74 -4.99
N ASN A 17 8.75 -12.44 -5.34
CA ASN A 17 9.81 -11.49 -5.00
C ASN A 17 9.93 -11.26 -3.49
N MET A 18 8.81 -11.23 -2.77
CA MET A 18 8.80 -11.11 -1.30
C MET A 18 9.49 -12.32 -0.68
N GLN A 19 9.17 -13.53 -1.13
CA GLN A 19 9.80 -14.77 -0.65
C GLN A 19 11.31 -14.74 -0.90
N ALA A 20 11.75 -14.32 -2.09
CA ALA A 20 13.17 -14.19 -2.40
C ALA A 20 13.90 -13.18 -1.48
N ILE A 21 13.26 -12.04 -1.16
CA ILE A 21 13.83 -11.04 -0.25
C ILE A 21 13.91 -11.58 1.18
N VAL A 22 12.87 -12.28 1.66
CA VAL A 22 12.86 -12.89 2.99
C VAL A 22 13.98 -13.93 3.10
N ASN A 23 14.07 -14.86 2.14
CA ASN A 23 15.12 -15.88 2.12
C ASN A 23 16.52 -15.24 2.10
N ALA A 24 16.73 -14.18 1.30
CA ALA A 24 18.00 -13.48 1.26
C ALA A 24 18.36 -12.77 2.59
N CYS A 25 17.37 -12.32 3.37
CA CYS A 25 17.60 -11.78 4.72
C CYS A 25 17.96 -12.90 5.71
N GLU A 26 17.28 -14.04 5.64
CA GLU A 26 17.53 -15.21 6.49
C GLU A 26 18.90 -15.84 6.24
N GLU A 27 19.30 -15.92 4.96
CA GLU A 27 20.61 -16.40 4.53
C GLU A 27 21.74 -15.37 4.76
N GLY A 28 21.42 -14.18 5.26
CA GLY A 28 22.41 -13.11 5.51
C GLY A 28 22.98 -12.45 4.25
N LYS A 29 22.43 -12.75 3.06
CA LYS A 29 22.79 -12.09 1.79
C LYS A 29 22.37 -10.62 1.76
N ILE A 30 21.28 -10.31 2.44
CA ILE A 30 20.83 -8.94 2.72
C ILE A 30 20.97 -8.72 4.22
N ASN A 31 21.73 -7.70 4.63
CA ASN A 31 21.79 -7.27 6.02
C ASN A 31 20.51 -6.50 6.40
N GLY A 32 19.38 -7.20 6.39
CA GLY A 32 18.05 -6.64 6.54
C GLY A 32 17.10 -7.56 7.28
N GLU A 33 15.93 -7.02 7.58
CA GLU A 33 14.82 -7.68 8.26
C GLU A 33 13.51 -7.21 7.63
N VAL A 34 12.71 -8.16 7.16
CA VAL A 34 11.37 -7.88 6.68
C VAL A 34 10.45 -7.70 7.89
N VAL A 35 10.03 -6.47 8.15
CA VAL A 35 9.26 -6.12 9.34
C VAL A 35 7.75 -6.26 9.11
N PHE A 36 7.28 -6.10 7.88
CA PHE A 36 5.89 -6.39 7.52
C PHE A 36 5.70 -6.68 6.03
N VAL A 37 4.53 -7.24 5.71
CA VAL A 37 3.99 -7.37 4.34
C VAL A 37 2.62 -6.68 4.25
N GLY A 38 2.48 -5.69 3.37
CA GLY A 38 1.21 -5.06 3.04
C GLY A 38 0.68 -5.54 1.70
N ALA A 39 -0.64 -5.67 1.56
CA ALA A 39 -1.27 -5.97 0.27
C ALA A 39 -2.47 -5.07 -0.06
N ASP A 40 -2.70 -4.86 -1.35
CA ASP A 40 -3.84 -4.09 -1.89
C ASP A 40 -5.15 -4.92 -2.01
N LYS A 41 -5.06 -6.22 -1.76
CA LYS A 41 -6.16 -7.20 -1.76
C LYS A 41 -5.73 -8.50 -1.08
N GLN A 42 -6.69 -9.40 -0.86
CA GLN A 42 -6.39 -10.78 -0.49
C GLN A 42 -5.53 -11.46 -1.56
N ALA A 43 -4.41 -12.05 -1.13
CA ALA A 43 -3.41 -12.59 -2.03
C ALA A 43 -2.65 -13.77 -1.39
N LYS A 44 -2.21 -14.72 -2.23
CA LYS A 44 -1.43 -15.89 -1.78
C LYS A 44 -0.16 -15.51 -1.00
N GLY A 45 0.46 -14.37 -1.32
CA GLY A 45 1.63 -13.90 -0.57
C GLY A 45 1.31 -13.53 0.89
N ILE A 46 0.07 -13.15 1.21
CA ILE A 46 -0.35 -12.90 2.60
C ILE A 46 -0.48 -14.22 3.37
N GLU A 47 -1.03 -15.26 2.74
CA GLU A 47 -1.10 -16.60 3.36
C GLU A 47 0.31 -17.11 3.69
N TRP A 48 1.24 -16.96 2.74
CA TRP A 48 2.64 -17.30 2.96
C TRP A 48 3.28 -16.46 4.07
N ALA A 49 3.04 -15.14 4.12
CA ALA A 49 3.57 -14.28 5.18
C ALA A 49 3.04 -14.70 6.56
N ARG A 50 1.75 -15.05 6.64
CA ARG A 50 1.10 -15.59 7.84
C ARG A 50 1.75 -16.90 8.29
N GLU A 51 2.01 -17.82 7.37
CA GLU A 51 2.67 -19.12 7.66
C GLU A 51 4.11 -18.94 8.17
N ASN A 52 4.82 -17.94 7.65
CA ASN A 52 6.18 -17.57 8.07
C ASN A 52 6.20 -16.57 9.24
N LYS A 53 5.06 -16.31 9.88
CA LYS A 53 4.92 -15.42 11.05
C LYS A 53 5.42 -13.99 10.82
N ILE A 54 5.37 -13.51 9.58
CA ILE A 54 5.70 -12.12 9.24
C ILE A 54 4.44 -11.27 9.46
N PRO A 55 4.52 -10.15 10.22
CA PRO A 55 3.40 -9.25 10.38
C PRO A 55 2.84 -8.79 9.03
N TYR A 56 1.51 -8.75 8.89
CA TYR A 56 0.91 -8.38 7.63
C TYR A 56 -0.36 -7.53 7.81
N PHE A 57 -0.71 -6.78 6.76
CA PHE A 57 -1.98 -6.06 6.68
C PHE A 57 -2.49 -6.01 5.24
N ILE A 58 -3.80 -5.77 5.08
CA ILE A 58 -4.44 -5.60 3.78
C ILE A 58 -5.20 -4.29 3.77
N VAL A 59 -4.95 -3.47 2.75
CA VAL A 59 -5.78 -2.32 2.39
C VAL A 59 -6.62 -2.76 1.19
N ASP A 60 -7.94 -2.91 1.36
CA ASP A 60 -8.79 -3.45 0.29
C ASP A 60 -9.18 -2.36 -0.71
N TYR A 61 -8.37 -2.21 -1.76
CA TYR A 61 -8.58 -1.19 -2.79
C TYR A 61 -9.91 -1.37 -3.53
N GLN A 62 -10.36 -2.63 -3.69
CA GLN A 62 -11.62 -2.93 -4.37
C GLN A 62 -12.81 -2.52 -3.53
N ARG A 63 -12.76 -2.78 -2.21
CA ARG A 63 -13.79 -2.30 -1.29
C ARG A 63 -13.86 -0.78 -1.29
N ILE A 64 -12.72 -0.09 -1.21
CA ILE A 64 -12.67 1.39 -1.24
C ILE A 64 -13.26 1.92 -2.56
N LYS A 65 -12.90 1.33 -3.69
CA LYS A 65 -13.45 1.68 -5.00
C LYS A 65 -14.97 1.47 -5.06
N LYS A 66 -15.48 0.33 -4.57
CA LYS A 66 -16.93 0.05 -4.53
C LYS A 66 -17.65 1.05 -3.63
N SER A 67 -17.09 1.35 -2.46
CA SER A 67 -17.65 2.35 -1.54
C SER A 67 -17.72 3.74 -2.18
N TYR A 68 -16.67 4.15 -2.91
CA TYR A 68 -16.68 5.40 -3.69
C TYR A 68 -17.78 5.43 -4.76
N GLN A 69 -18.03 4.31 -5.43
CA GLN A 69 -18.97 4.22 -6.55
C GLN A 69 -20.44 4.01 -6.14
N GLY A 70 -20.71 3.38 -4.99
CA GLY A 70 -22.03 2.83 -4.68
C GLY A 70 -22.62 3.18 -3.31
N ASP A 71 -21.91 3.89 -2.43
CA ASP A 71 -22.30 3.93 -1.01
C ASP A 71 -22.76 5.33 -0.54
N LYS A 72 -23.98 5.41 0.01
CA LYS A 72 -24.50 6.63 0.68
C LYS A 72 -23.69 7.00 1.94
N TYR A 73 -22.89 6.06 2.46
CA TYR A 73 -22.08 6.23 3.67
C TYR A 73 -20.62 6.63 3.39
N PHE A 74 -20.12 6.47 2.16
CA PHE A 74 -18.83 7.01 1.75
C PHE A 74 -19.04 8.37 1.09
N LYS A 75 -19.33 9.39 1.90
CA LYS A 75 -19.34 10.78 1.45
C LYS A 75 -17.90 11.24 1.22
N PHE A 76 -17.31 10.85 0.09
CA PHE A 76 -16.19 11.60 -0.43
C PHE A 76 -16.73 12.98 -0.82
N ASP A 77 -16.37 13.99 -0.04
CA ASP A 77 -16.67 15.36 -0.41
C ASP A 77 -15.85 15.70 -1.66
N ARG A 78 -16.51 15.74 -2.83
CA ARG A 78 -15.89 16.22 -4.08
C ARG A 78 -15.39 17.65 -3.93
N ASN A 79 -15.87 18.41 -2.93
CA ASN A 79 -15.36 19.74 -2.59
C ASN A 79 -14.11 19.70 -1.70
N ASN A 80 -13.59 18.52 -1.34
CA ASN A 80 -12.32 18.38 -0.64
C ASN A 80 -11.19 18.84 -1.56
N LYS A 81 -10.87 20.14 -1.45
CA LYS A 81 -9.89 20.83 -2.29
C LYS A 81 -8.52 20.16 -2.26
N LYS A 82 -8.13 19.52 -1.15
CA LYS A 82 -6.83 18.86 -1.02
C LYS A 82 -6.75 17.61 -1.88
N ILE A 83 -7.76 16.73 -1.81
CA ILE A 83 -7.76 15.48 -2.58
C ILE A 83 -7.97 15.77 -4.07
N MET A 84 -8.81 16.75 -4.40
CA MET A 84 -8.93 17.22 -5.79
C MET A 84 -7.61 17.79 -6.31
N ALA A 85 -6.93 18.67 -5.56
CA ALA A 85 -5.63 19.19 -5.96
C ALA A 85 -4.60 18.07 -6.15
N LEU A 86 -4.59 17.06 -5.27
CA LEU A 86 -3.72 15.89 -5.40
C LEU A 86 -4.05 15.06 -6.64
N ALA A 87 -5.33 14.80 -6.91
CA ALA A 87 -5.77 14.08 -8.11
C ALA A 87 -5.35 14.80 -9.39
N LYS A 88 -5.50 16.13 -9.43
CA LYS A 88 -5.05 16.96 -10.56
C LYS A 88 -3.53 16.91 -10.73
N LEU A 89 -2.77 16.98 -9.63
CA LEU A 89 -1.32 16.90 -9.63
C LEU A 89 -0.84 15.53 -10.15
N VAL A 90 -1.45 14.45 -9.67
CA VAL A 90 -1.12 13.07 -10.08
C VAL A 90 -1.47 12.85 -11.54
N LEU A 91 -2.64 13.32 -11.99
CA LEU A 91 -3.06 13.26 -13.38
C LEU A 91 -2.09 14.01 -14.30
N GLY A 92 -1.66 15.22 -13.92
CA GLY A 92 -0.73 16.03 -14.70
C GLY A 92 0.70 15.48 -14.78
N LYS A 93 1.08 14.59 -13.85
CA LYS A 93 2.38 13.89 -13.86
C LYS A 93 2.31 12.48 -14.45
N SER A 94 1.11 11.93 -14.61
CA SER A 94 0.92 10.58 -15.14
C SER A 94 0.98 10.61 -16.66
N THR A 95 2.00 9.97 -17.22
CA THR A 95 2.10 9.70 -18.66
C THR A 95 1.20 8.54 -19.11
N TYR A 96 0.54 7.85 -18.17
CA TYR A 96 -0.12 6.57 -18.39
C TYR A 96 -1.63 6.65 -18.65
N ILE A 97 -2.27 7.81 -18.44
CA ILE A 97 -3.71 7.95 -18.70
C ILE A 97 -3.92 8.48 -20.12
N ASN A 98 -3.47 7.70 -21.09
CA ASN A 98 -3.69 7.88 -22.53
C ASN A 98 -5.03 7.31 -23.01
N GLU A 99 -5.88 6.83 -22.10
CA GLU A 99 -7.23 6.40 -22.45
C GLU A 99 -8.09 7.59 -22.93
N PRO A 100 -9.02 7.37 -23.88
CA PRO A 100 -9.95 8.38 -24.40
C PRO A 100 -11.05 8.76 -23.38
N LEU A 101 -10.68 8.85 -22.10
CA LEU A 101 -11.56 9.26 -21.02
C LEU A 101 -11.63 10.79 -20.96
N SER A 102 -12.81 11.31 -20.60
CA SER A 102 -12.94 12.71 -20.21
C SER A 102 -12.10 13.00 -18.98
N TYR A 103 -11.73 14.27 -18.77
CA TYR A 103 -11.00 14.70 -17.59
C TYR A 103 -11.67 14.24 -16.29
N GLU A 104 -13.00 14.39 -16.21
CA GLU A 104 -13.79 13.95 -15.05
C GLU A 104 -13.74 12.45 -14.83
N ALA A 105 -13.82 11.65 -15.90
CA ALA A 105 -13.68 10.20 -15.79
C ALA A 105 -12.29 9.76 -15.32
N LYS A 106 -11.22 10.49 -15.70
CA LYS A 106 -9.86 10.26 -15.18
C LYS A 106 -9.76 10.59 -13.70
N ILE A 107 -10.41 11.67 -13.25
CA ILE A 107 -10.48 12.05 -11.84
C ILE A 107 -11.26 11.00 -11.03
N ASP A 108 -12.43 10.58 -11.49
CA ASP A 108 -13.25 9.54 -10.83
C ASP A 108 -12.53 8.18 -10.77
N TYR A 109 -11.64 7.90 -11.73
CA TYR A 109 -10.76 6.73 -11.69
C TYR A 109 -9.66 6.85 -10.63
N LEU A 110 -9.09 8.05 -10.45
CA LEU A 110 -7.93 8.29 -9.58
C LEU A 110 -8.31 8.42 -8.10
N ILE A 111 -9.42 9.10 -7.78
CA ILE A 111 -9.82 9.38 -6.39
C ILE A 111 -9.84 8.12 -5.50
N PRO A 112 -10.54 7.03 -5.84
CA PRO A 112 -10.57 5.85 -4.97
C PRO A 112 -9.19 5.22 -4.77
N LYS A 113 -8.28 5.32 -5.74
CA LYS A 113 -6.89 4.88 -5.58
C LYS A 113 -6.14 5.75 -4.60
N LEU A 114 -6.26 7.08 -4.72
CA LEU A 114 -5.60 8.02 -3.81
C LEU A 114 -6.06 7.83 -2.37
N ILE A 115 -7.35 7.55 -2.15
CA ILE A 115 -7.88 7.24 -0.83
C ILE A 115 -7.23 5.97 -0.28
N ALA A 116 -7.16 4.91 -1.09
CA ALA A 116 -6.52 3.66 -0.69
C ALA A 116 -5.02 3.83 -0.38
N GLU A 117 -4.29 4.61 -1.19
CA GLU A 117 -2.90 4.98 -0.93
C GLU A 117 -2.75 5.80 0.36
N MET A 118 -3.70 6.68 0.67
CA MET A 118 -3.69 7.44 1.93
C MET A 118 -3.87 6.52 3.15
N GLU A 119 -4.78 5.54 3.07
CA GLU A 119 -4.95 4.53 4.12
C GLU A 119 -3.69 3.68 4.28
N LEU A 120 -3.10 3.24 3.16
CA LEU A 120 -1.83 2.51 3.15
C LEU A 120 -0.72 3.29 3.85
N VAL A 121 -0.49 4.55 3.45
CA VAL A 121 0.52 5.42 4.04
C VAL A 121 0.27 5.65 5.53
N LYS A 122 -1.00 5.77 5.95
CA LYS A 122 -1.35 5.89 7.36
C LYS A 122 -0.90 4.67 8.16
N ILE A 123 -1.25 3.46 7.70
CA ILE A 123 -0.85 2.20 8.34
C ILE A 123 0.68 2.12 8.45
N ILE A 124 1.40 2.41 7.36
CA ILE A 124 2.86 2.34 7.35
C ILE A 124 3.48 3.33 8.35
N LYS A 125 2.99 4.59 8.38
CA LYS A 125 3.50 5.61 9.32
C LYS A 125 3.29 5.22 10.78
N GLU A 126 2.14 4.64 11.08
CA GLU A 126 1.74 4.23 12.42
C GLU A 126 2.34 2.88 12.83
N TYR A 127 2.81 2.08 11.88
CA TYR A 127 3.36 0.74 12.14
C TYR A 127 4.48 0.76 13.16
N ARG A 128 4.33 -0.05 14.21
CA ARG A 128 5.36 -0.37 15.20
C ARG A 128 5.38 -1.89 15.41
N PRO A 129 6.52 -2.57 15.23
CA PRO A 129 6.65 -3.99 15.53
C PRO A 129 6.49 -4.22 17.05
N ALA A 130 5.76 -5.27 17.43
CA ALA A 130 5.46 -5.57 18.83
C ALA A 130 6.72 -5.81 19.70
N ASN A 131 7.80 -6.32 19.09
CA ASN A 131 9.01 -6.74 19.80
C ASN A 131 10.18 -5.76 19.66
N ASP A 132 9.97 -4.54 19.13
CA ASP A 132 11.01 -3.51 19.00
C ASP A 132 10.46 -2.14 19.42
N SER A 133 10.52 -1.88 20.73
CA SER A 133 10.10 -0.59 21.34
C SER A 133 10.99 0.58 20.92
N GLY A 134 12.18 0.31 20.37
CA GLY A 134 13.07 1.29 19.77
C GLY A 134 12.84 1.49 18.27
N PHE A 135 11.73 0.99 17.72
CA PHE A 135 11.42 1.11 16.31
C PHE A 135 11.16 2.56 15.92
N THR A 136 11.88 2.98 14.90
CA THR A 136 11.72 4.26 14.22
C THR A 136 11.90 4.02 12.74
N TRP A 137 11.00 4.58 11.94
CA TRP A 137 11.29 4.80 10.52
C TRP A 137 12.42 5.83 10.48
N ARG A 138 13.62 5.41 10.11
CA ARG A 138 14.76 6.30 9.90
C ARG A 138 14.70 6.90 8.51
#